data_AF-Q8YWU2-F1
#
_entry.id   AF-Q8YWU2-F1
#
_cell.length_a   1.000
_cell.length_b   1.000
_cell.length_c   1.000
_cell.angle_alpha   90.00
_cell.angle_beta   90.00
_cell.angle_gamma   90.00
#
_symmetry.space_group_name_H-M   'P 1'
#
loop_
_entity.id
_entity.type
_entity.pdbx_description
1 polymer ?
#
loop_
_entity_poly.entity_id
_entity_poly.type
_entity_poly.pdbx_seq_one_letter_code
_entity_poly.pdbx_strand_id
1 'polypeptide(L)' 'MLLPLLLTTITGTIFQIVDLAGKKDGFYWLLDWHKGHFGALNLEVIYPFLNALGLFILLFTGISMWFNMQHSSKKG' A
#
# COMPACT_ATOMS: atom_id res chain seq x y z
N MET A 1 5.60 -6.43 -6.05
CA MET A 1 5.40 -5.39 -5.01
C MET A 1 4.33 -4.35 -5.38
N LEU A 2 4.16 -3.98 -6.66
CA LEU A 2 3.14 -2.99 -7.04
C LEU A 2 1.70 -3.47 -6.75
N LEU A 3 1.38 -4.72 -7.09
CA LEU A 3 0.04 -5.29 -6.90
C LEU A 3 -0.47 -5.22 -5.45
N PRO A 4 0.28 -5.68 -4.43
CA PRO A 4 -0.22 -5.63 -3.05
C PRO A 4 -0.28 -4.19 -2.49
N LEU A 5 0.57 -3.27 -2.95
CA LEU A 5 0.45 -1.84 -2.61
C LEU A 5 -0.81 -1.22 -3.20
N LEU A 6 -1.08 -1.47 -4.49
CA LEU A 6 -2.31 -1.01 -5.14
C LEU A 6 -3.55 -1.55 -4.44
N LEU A 7 -3.56 -2.84 -4.12
CA LEU A 7 -4.67 -3.47 -3.42
C LEU A 7 -4.90 -2.83 -2.04
N THR A 8 -3.85 -2.62 -1.25
CA THR A 8 -3.93 -1.99 0.07
C THR A 8 -4.38 -0.53 -0.03
N THR A 9 -3.90 0.24 -1.00
CA THR A 9 -4.35 1.63 -1.24
C THR A 9 -5.82 1.67 -1.65
N ILE A 10 -6.24 0.87 -2.63
CA ILE A 10 -7.63 0.86 -3.12
C ILE A 10 -8.59 0.43 -2.01
N THR A 11 -8.31 -0.68 -1.33
CA THR A 11 -9.19 -1.20 -0.26
C THR A 11 -9.27 -0.23 0.92
N GLY A 12 -8.14 0.36 1.33
CA GLY A 12 -8.10 1.35 2.41
C GLY A 12 -8.87 2.64 2.05
N THR A 13 -8.66 3.19 0.86
CA THR A 13 -9.36 4.40 0.41
C THR A 13 -10.86 4.17 0.27
N ILE A 14 -11.28 3.06 -0.36
CA ILE A 14 -12.70 2.74 -0.49
C ILE A 14 -13.34 2.51 0.89
N PHE A 15 -12.66 1.81 1.80
CA PHE A 15 -13.17 1.62 3.17
C PHE A 15 -13.40 2.96 3.85
N GLN A 16 -12.44 3.88 3.77
CA GLN A 16 -12.56 5.21 4.36
C GLN A 16 -13.74 6.00 3.77
N ILE A 17 -13.96 5.92 2.46
CA ILE A 17 -15.10 6.59 1.80
C ILE A 17 -16.43 6.04 2.31
N VAL A 18 -16.53 4.71 2.43
CA VAL A 18 -17.74 4.03 2.92
C VAL A 18 -18.00 4.34 4.40
N ASP A 19 -16.94 4.42 5.20
CA ASP A 19 -17.02 4.77 6.62
C ASP A 19 -17.55 6.20 6.80
N LEU A 20 -17.01 7.15 6.02
CA LEU A 20 -17.50 8.53 5.98
C LEU A 20 -18.96 8.63 5.51
N ALA A 21 -19.43 7.71 4.67
CA ALA A 21 -20.82 7.63 4.24
C ALA A 21 -21.75 6.96 5.26
N GLY A 22 -21.23 6.53 6.42
CA GLY A 22 -22.00 5.87 7.48
C GLY A 22 -22.42 4.44 7.14
N LYS A 23 -21.80 3.79 6.15
CA LYS A 23 -22.18 2.45 5.66
C LYS A 23 -21.17 1.36 6.03
N LYS A 24 -20.28 1.61 6.99
CA LYS A 24 -19.15 0.73 7.34
C LYS A 24 -19.54 -0.71 7.68
N ASP A 25 -20.71 -0.91 8.28
CA ASP A 25 -21.12 -2.21 8.83
C ASP A 25 -21.23 -3.32 7.77
N GLY A 26 -21.49 -2.96 6.51
CA GLY A 26 -21.53 -3.90 5.38
C GLY A 26 -20.19 -4.15 4.67
N PHE A 27 -19.11 -3.45 5.07
CA PHE A 27 -17.87 -3.38 4.30
C PHE A 27 -16.61 -3.78 5.09
N TYR A 28 -16.76 -4.43 6.23
CA TYR A 28 -15.63 -4.97 7.00
C TYR A 28 -14.76 -5.95 6.22
N TRP A 29 -15.34 -6.70 5.27
CA TRP A 29 -14.62 -7.59 4.36
C TRP A 29 -13.53 -6.87 3.53
N LEU A 30 -13.72 -5.57 3.30
CA LEU A 30 -12.75 -4.74 2.58
C LEU A 30 -11.50 -4.50 3.43
N LEU A 31 -11.67 -4.45 4.75
CA LEU A 31 -10.62 -4.31 5.74
C LEU A 31 -9.88 -5.64 5.95
N ASP A 32 -10.58 -6.77 5.85
CA ASP A 32 -9.96 -8.10 5.81
C ASP A 32 -9.02 -8.21 4.61
N TRP A 33 -9.49 -7.83 3.41
CA TRP A 33 -8.65 -7.80 2.20
C TRP A 33 -7.49 -6.83 2.30
N HIS A 34 -7.70 -5.66 2.90
CA HIS A 34 -6.65 -4.65 3.13
C HIS A 34 -5.48 -5.22 3.92
N LYS A 35 -5.79 -6.04 4.93
CA LYS A 35 -4.80 -6.70 5.78
C LYS A 35 -4.20 -7.98 5.18
N GLY A 36 -4.75 -8.50 4.08
CA GLY A 36 -4.30 -9.74 3.47
C GLY A 36 -5.01 -11.00 3.98
N HIS A 37 -6.20 -10.83 4.58
CA HIS A 37 -7.09 -11.93 4.92
C HIS A 37 -8.12 -12.13 3.79
N PHE A 38 -7.85 -13.11 2.93
CA PHE A 38 -8.67 -13.46 1.78
C PHE A 38 -9.53 -14.70 2.09
N GLY A 39 -10.28 -14.66 3.19
CA GLY A 39 -11.10 -15.78 3.65
C GLY A 39 -10.26 -17.00 4.04
N ALA A 40 -10.12 -17.98 3.14
CA ALA A 40 -9.35 -19.19 3.40
C ALA A 40 -7.82 -18.96 3.45
N LEU A 41 -7.33 -17.90 2.81
CA LEU A 41 -5.92 -17.52 2.85
C LEU A 41 -5.73 -16.38 3.84
N ASN A 42 -5.13 -16.68 4.98
CA ASN A 42 -4.82 -15.68 6.00
C ASN A 42 -3.33 -15.33 5.98
N LEU A 43 -3.00 -14.19 5.37
CA LEU A 43 -1.66 -13.61 5.41
C LEU A 43 -1.59 -12.36 6.32
N GLU A 44 -2.61 -12.11 7.16
CA GLU A 44 -2.73 -10.90 7.99
C GLU A 44 -1.48 -10.62 8.84
N VAL A 45 -0.79 -11.67 9.27
CA VAL A 45 0.41 -11.58 10.11
C VAL A 45 1.65 -11.11 9.34
N ILE A 46 1.77 -11.41 8.04
CA ILE A 46 3.02 -11.23 7.28
C ILE A 46 2.83 -10.18 6.18
N TYR A 47 1.67 -10.15 5.53
CA TYR A 47 1.37 -9.31 4.38
C TYR A 47 1.58 -7.80 4.65
N PRO A 48 1.08 -7.22 5.77
CA PRO A 48 1.30 -5.80 6.04
C PRO A 48 2.78 -5.44 6.20
N PHE A 49 3.58 -6.32 6.81
CA PHE A 49 5.01 -6.09 6.99
C PHE A 49 5.77 -6.13 5.67
N LEU A 50 5.45 -7.10 4.80
CA LEU A 50 6.05 -7.18 3.47
C LEU A 50 5.69 -5.97 2.61
N ASN A 51 4.45 -5.47 2.71
CA ASN A 51 4.04 -4.24 2.04
C ASN A 51 4.80 -3.02 2.56
N ALA A 52 4.93 -2.86 3.87
CA ALA A 52 5.69 -1.76 4.46
C ALA A 52 7.15 -1.80 4.04
N LEU A 53 7.80 -2.96 4.12
CA LEU A 53 9.20 -3.15 3.71
C LEU A 53 9.39 -2.85 2.21
N GLY A 54 8.49 -3.36 1.35
CA GLY A 54 8.52 -3.08 -0.07
C GLY A 54 8.35 -1.60 -0.39
N LEU A 55 7.44 -0.91 0.32
CA LEU A 55 7.25 0.53 0.18
C LEU A 55 8.49 1.32 0.60
N PHE A 56 9.12 0.96 1.73
CA PHE A 56 10.37 1.60 2.15
C PHE A 56 11.47 1.45 1.11
N ILE A 57 11.67 0.25 0.56
CA ILE A 57 12.66 0.01 -0.50
C ILE A 57 12.35 0.90 -1.72
N LEU A 58 11.10 0.95 -2.17
CA LEU A 58 10.69 1.80 -3.29
C LEU A 58 10.91 3.29 -3.02
N LEU A 59 10.62 3.74 -1.80
CA LEU A 59 10.82 5.12 -1.39
C LEU A 59 12.31 5.48 -1.35
N PHE A 60 13.16 4.64 -0.74
CA PHE A 60 14.60 4.85 -0.70
C PHE A 60 15.23 4.84 -2.09
N THR A 61 14.85 3.88 -2.93
CA THR A 61 15.37 3.79 -4.30
C THR A 61 14.92 4.97 -5.15
N GLY A 62 13.64 5.35 -5.08
CA GLY A 62 13.11 6.53 -5.77
C GLY A 62 13.79 7.83 -5.35
N ILE A 63 13.99 8.04 -4.04
CA ILE A 63 14.71 9.20 -3.50
C ILE A 63 16.17 9.20 -3.95
N SER A 64 16.84 8.05 -3.91
CA SER A 64 18.23 7.93 -4.37
C SER A 64 18.37 8.26 -5.86
N MET A 65 17.47 7.74 -6.69
CA MET A 65 17.45 8.05 -8.13
C MET A 65 17.17 9.53 -8.39
N TRP A 66 16.24 10.14 -7.64
CA TRP A 66 15.91 11.56 -7.72
C TRP A 66 17.12 12.45 -7.45
N PHE A 67 17.89 12.15 -6.39
CA PHE A 67 19.11 12.90 -6.07
C PHE A 67 20.23 12.70 -7.10
N ASN A 68 20.40 11.47 -7.59
CA ASN A 68 21.38 11.19 -8.66
C ASN A 68 21.05 11.94 -9.95
N MET A 69 19.76 11.99 -10.33
CA MET A 69 19.32 12.70 -11.54
C MET A 69 19.54 14.21 -11.43
N GLN A 70 19.27 14.81 -10.27
CA GLN A 70 19.58 16.22 -10.02
C GLN A 70 21.08 16.53 -10.09
N HIS A 71 21.94 15.63 -9.62
CA HIS A 71 23.39 15.82 -9.66
C HIS A 71 23.95 15.72 -11.09
N SER A 72 23.40 14.80 -11.91
CA SER A 72 23.77 14.66 -13.31
C SER A 72 23.31 15.84 -14.16
N SER A 73 22.12 16.39 -13.89
CA SER A 73 21.59 17.56 -14.62
C SER A 73 22.33 18.86 -14.33
N LYS A 74 23.09 18.95 -13.22
CA LYS A 74 23.91 20.14 -12.90
C LYS A 74 25.32 20.10 -13.51
N LYS A 75 25.74 18.98 -14.10
CA LYS A 75 27.06 18.79 -14.73
C LYS A 75 27.02 18.80 -16.27
N GLY A 76 25.83 18.93 -16.87
CA GLY A 76 25.61 19.01 -18.31
C GLY A 76 25.26 20.41 -18.76
#